data_AF-A0A2M6WT23-F1
#
_entry.id   AF-A0A2M6WT23-F1
#
_cell.length_a   1.000
_cell.length_b   1.000
_cell.length_c   1.000
_cell.angle_alpha   90.00
_cell.angle_beta   90.00
_cell.angle_gamma   90.00
#
_symmetry.space_group_name_H-M   'P 1'
#
loop_
_entity.id
_entity.type
_entity.pdbx_description
1 polymer ?
#
loop_
_entity_poly.entity_id
_entity_poly.type
_entity_poly.pdbx_seq_one_letter_code
_entity_poly.pdbx_strand_id
1 'polypeptide(L)' 'SKGNYLKYLKVYGRGGQPCLACGKNLEKQRIAGRGTHWCKNCQS' A
#
# COMPACT_ATOMS: atom_id res chain seq x y z
N SER A 1 3.42 -18.97 -13.25
CA SER A 1 3.09 -19.39 -11.86
C SER A 1 2.77 -18.15 -11.03
N LYS A 2 1.62 -18.11 -10.33
CA LYS A 2 1.34 -17.03 -9.36
C LYS A 2 2.14 -17.31 -8.09
N GLY A 3 2.89 -16.32 -7.61
CA GLY A 3 3.59 -16.44 -6.33
C GLY A 3 2.61 -16.38 -5.15
N ASN A 4 2.86 -17.18 -4.11
CA ASN A 4 1.97 -17.29 -2.94
C ASN A 4 2.04 -16.09 -1.97
N TYR A 5 2.75 -15.02 -2.34
CA TYR A 5 3.00 -13.87 -1.45
C TYR A 5 1.97 -12.74 -1.55
N LEU A 6 1.07 -12.77 -2.54
CA LEU A 6 0.07 -11.73 -2.73
C LEU A 6 -0.81 -11.50 -1.49
N LYS A 7 -1.09 -12.57 -0.74
CA LYS A 7 -1.88 -12.50 0.51
C LYS A 7 -1.17 -11.77 1.66
N TYR A 8 0.14 -11.58 1.59
CA TYR A 8 0.94 -10.89 2.61
C TYR A 8 1.16 -9.41 2.28
N LEU A 9 0.65 -8.92 1.14
CA LEU A 9 0.79 -7.52 0.76
C LEU A 9 0.01 -6.60 1.71
N LYS A 10 0.75 -5.73 2.41
CA LYS A 10 0.16 -4.80 3.37
C LYS A 10 -0.39 -3.52 2.73
N VAL A 11 0.26 -3.03 1.66
CA VAL A 11 -0.05 -1.73 1.05
C VAL A 11 -0.22 -1.76 -0.48
N TYR A 12 0.52 -2.62 -1.18
CA TYR A 12 0.54 -2.63 -2.64
C TYR A 12 -0.82 -2.99 -3.23
N GLY A 13 -1.31 -2.16 -4.18
CA GLY A 13 -2.62 -2.36 -4.83
C GLY A 13 -3.83 -1.94 -3.98
N ARG A 14 -3.60 -1.39 -2.79
CA ARG A 14 -4.65 -1.05 -1.80
C ARG A 14 -4.86 0.45 -1.63
N GLY A 15 -4.53 1.25 -2.64
CA GLY A 15 -4.73 2.70 -2.60
C GLY A 15 -6.19 3.05 -2.30
N GLY A 16 -6.42 3.97 -1.37
CA GLY A 16 -7.75 4.34 -0.90
C GLY A 16 -8.36 3.39 0.13
N GLN A 17 -7.78 2.20 0.38
CA GLN A 17 -8.27 1.29 1.41
C GLN A 17 -7.66 1.59 2.79
N PRO A 18 -8.35 1.22 3.89
CA PRO A 18 -7.80 1.30 5.23
C PRO A 18 -6.47 0.54 5.40
N CYS A 19 -5.51 1.20 6.04
CA CYS A 19 -4.24 0.62 6.46
C CYS A 19 -4.49 -0.50 7.47
N LEU A 20 -3.86 -1.65 7.28
CA LEU A 20 -3.98 -2.79 8.20
C LEU A 20 -3.43 -2.52 9.61
N ALA A 21 -2.58 -1.50 9.78
CA ALA A 21 -1.95 -1.19 11.07
C ALA A 21 -2.68 -0.09 11.85
N CYS A 22 -3.13 0.99 11.19
CA CYS A 22 -3.72 2.15 11.86
C CYS A 22 -5.13 2.54 11.39
N GLY A 23 -5.70 1.84 10.40
CA GLY A 23 -7.04 2.11 9.88
C GLY A 23 -7.17 3.34 8.97
N LYS A 24 -6.21 4.27 8.93
CA LYS A 24 -6.24 5.39 7.97
C LYS A 24 -6.08 4.92 6.53
N ASN A 25 -6.71 5.63 5.59
CA ASN A 25 -6.65 5.29 4.17
C ASN A 25 -5.22 5.37 3.62
N LEU A 26 -4.84 4.37 2.83
CA LEU A 26 -3.58 4.33 2.11
C LEU A 26 -3.60 5.31 0.95
N GLU A 27 -2.48 5.96 0.73
CA GLU A 27 -2.29 6.85 -0.41
C GLU A 27 -1.65 6.13 -1.58
N LYS A 28 -1.94 6.65 -2.78
CA LYS A 28 -1.33 6.21 -4.03
C LYS A 28 -0.83 7.43 -4.78
N GLN A 29 0.45 7.47 -5.10
CA GLN A 29 1.05 8.51 -5.93
C GLN A 29 2.08 7.91 -6.87
N ARG A 30 2.41 8.65 -7.93
CA ARG A 30 3.52 8.32 -8.82
C ARG A 30 4.78 9.03 -8.31
N ILE A 31 5.79 8.27 -7.90
CA ILE A 31 7.09 8.77 -7.44
C ILE A 31 8.15 8.26 -8.41
N ALA A 32 8.96 9.16 -8.97
CA ALA A 32 9.99 8.82 -9.98
C ALA A 32 9.45 7.90 -11.11
N GLY A 33 8.22 8.16 -11.55
CA GLY A 33 7.59 7.38 -12.63
C GLY A 33 7.02 6.01 -12.23
N ARG A 34 7.03 5.64 -10.94
CA ARG A 34 6.45 4.36 -10.47
C ARG A 34 5.28 4.61 -9.53
N GLY A 35 4.23 3.79 -9.65
CA GLY A 35 3.08 3.84 -8.75
C GLY A 35 3.47 3.31 -7.36
N THR A 36 3.41 4.16 -6.36
CA THR A 36 3.77 3.87 -4.97
C THR A 36 2.52 3.95 -4.10
N HIS A 37 2.35 2.96 -3.23
CA HIS A 37 1.28 2.93 -2.24
C HIS A 37 1.89 2.95 -0.84
N TRP A 38 1.44 3.84 0.04
CA TRP A 38 1.97 3.92 1.41
C TRP A 38 0.94 4.48 2.39
N CYS A 39 1.22 4.31 3.68
CA CYS A 39 0.45 4.92 4.75
C CYS A 39 1.22 6.12 5.30
N LYS A 40 0.72 7.35 5.14
CA LYS A 40 1.36 8.55 5.70
C LYS A 40 1.45 8.57 7.22
N ASN A 41 0.64 7.78 7.90
CA ASN A 41 0.59 7.75 9.37
C ASN A 41 1.52 6.70 9.98
N CYS A 42 1.82 5.62 9.25
CA CYS A 42 2.70 4.56 9.73
C CYS A 42 4.11 4.65 9.13
N GLN A 43 4.23 5.27 7.96
CA GLN A 43 5.46 5.37 7.20
C GLN A 43 5.77 6.86 7.05
N SER A 44 6.40 7.39 8.10
CA SER A 44 6.92 8.74 8.26
C SER A 44 8.31 8.64 8.84
#